data_AF-X0Z0D4-F1
#
_entry.id   AF-X0Z0D4-F1
#
_cell.length_a   1.000
_cell.length_b   1.000
_cell.length_c   1.000
_cell.angle_alpha   90.00
_cell.angle_beta   90.00
_cell.angle_gamma   90.00
#
_symmetry.space_group_name_H-M   'P 1'
#
loop_
_entity.id
_entity.type
_entity.pdbx_description
1 polymer ?
#
loop_
_entity_poly.entity_id
_entity_poly.type
_entity_poly.pdbx_seq_one_letter_code
_entity_poly.pdbx_strand_id
1 'polypeptide(L)' 'EIFIANTSNMPVVAREASIFVGITLAEYFRDMGYDVLLVADSTSRWAEAMREIGGRLEEIPGEEGFPAYLGSRLSS' A
#
# COMPACT_ATOMS: atom_id res chain seq x y z
N GLU A 1 -9.46 -12.67 13.53
CA GLU A 1 -8.28 -12.06 12.87
C GLU A 1 -8.36 -12.29 11.37
N ILE A 2 -7.87 -11.34 10.59
CA ILE A 2 -7.85 -11.40 9.12
C ILE A 2 -6.41 -11.15 8.70
N PHE A 3 -5.90 -11.99 7.80
CA PHE A 3 -4.55 -11.86 7.25
C PHE A 3 -4.61 -11.65 5.74
N ILE A 4 -3.88 -10.64 5.27
CA ILE A 4 -3.65 -10.39 3.85
C ILE A 4 -2.15 -10.55 3.62
N ALA A 5 -1.80 -11.52 2.78
CA ALA A 5 -0.40 -11.85 2.52
C ALA A 5 -0.03 -11.50 1.09
N ASN A 6 0.97 -10.63 0.95
CA ASN A 6 1.69 -10.43 -0.29
C ASN A 6 3.19 -10.49 -0.03
N THR A 7 3.79 -11.63 -0.31
CA THR A 7 5.21 -11.88 -0.05
C THR A 7 6.10 -11.15 -1.05
N SER A 8 7.40 -11.05 -0.73
CA SER A 8 8.36 -10.29 -1.54
C SER A 8 8.50 -10.79 -2.99
N ASN A 9 8.25 -12.07 -3.25
CA ASN A 9 8.30 -12.70 -4.57
C ASN A 9 6.96 -12.70 -5.34
N MET A 10 5.89 -12.22 -4.73
CA MET A 10 4.58 -12.07 -5.38
C MET A 10 4.51 -10.74 -6.17
N PRO A 11 3.51 -10.56 -7.06
CA PRO A 11 3.44 -9.40 -7.94
C PRO A 11 3.48 -8.05 -7.19
N VAL A 12 4.31 -7.15 -7.70
CA VAL A 12 4.57 -5.83 -7.10
C VAL A 12 3.31 -4.99 -7.02
N VAL A 13 2.48 -5.00 -8.07
CA VAL A 13 1.18 -4.30 -8.12
C VAL A 13 0.23 -4.79 -7.02
N ALA A 14 0.28 -6.07 -6.68
CA ALA A 14 -0.55 -6.61 -5.61
C ALA A 14 -0.15 -6.06 -4.23
N ARG A 15 1.03 -5.43 -4.06
CA ARG A 15 1.48 -4.94 -2.75
C ARG A 15 0.69 -3.71 -2.35
N GLU A 16 0.50 -2.80 -3.31
CA GLU A 16 -0.42 -1.67 -3.15
C GLU A 16 -1.85 -2.16 -2.92
N ALA A 17 -2.31 -3.14 -3.71
CA ALA A 17 -3.65 -3.70 -3.52
C ALA A 17 -3.85 -4.31 -2.12
N SER A 18 -2.84 -4.99 -1.56
CA SER A 18 -2.96 -5.56 -0.21
C SER A 18 -3.15 -4.53 0.89
N ILE A 19 -2.57 -3.33 0.76
CA ILE A 19 -2.77 -2.23 1.71
C ILE A 19 -4.21 -1.73 1.64
N PHE A 20 -4.72 -1.44 0.45
CA PHE A 20 -6.07 -0.93 0.29
C PHE A 20 -7.13 -1.94 0.73
N VAL A 21 -6.98 -3.22 0.38
CA VAL A 21 -7.90 -4.26 0.85
C VAL A 21 -7.87 -4.37 2.37
N GLY A 22 -6.70 -4.27 2.99
CA GLY A 22 -6.55 -4.29 4.45
C GLY A 22 -7.29 -3.13 5.12
N ILE A 23 -7.08 -1.92 4.62
CA ILE A 23 -7.75 -0.72 5.13
C ILE A 23 -9.26 -0.83 4.94
N THR A 24 -9.74 -1.19 3.74
CA THR A 24 -11.18 -1.34 3.47
C THR A 24 -11.84 -2.35 4.40
N LEU A 25 -11.18 -3.49 4.68
CA LEU A 25 -11.69 -4.45 5.66
C LEU A 25 -11.68 -3.86 7.08
N ALA A 26 -10.63 -3.17 7.48
CA ALA A 26 -10.57 -2.53 8.79
C ALA A 26 -11.69 -1.49 8.97
N GLU A 27 -11.95 -0.67 7.94
CA GLU A 27 -13.05 0.29 7.91
C GLU A 27 -14.41 -0.40 7.99
N TYR A 28 -14.60 -1.50 7.27
CA TYR A 28 -15.83 -2.28 7.35
C TYR A 28 -16.15 -2.76 8.79
N PHE A 29 -15.14 -3.25 9.52
CA PHE A 29 -15.33 -3.64 10.93
C PHE A 29 -15.49 -2.44 11.86
N ARG A 30 -14.76 -1.35 11.62
CA ARG A 30 -14.95 -0.09 12.34
C ARG A 30 -16.38 0.43 12.20
N ASP A 31 -16.94 0.41 10.99
CA ASP A 31 -18.29 0.90 10.70
C ASP A 31 -19.39 0.02 11.33
N MET A 32 -19.08 -1.23 11.69
CA MET A 32 -19.93 -2.08 12.51
C MET A 32 -19.85 -1.79 14.03
N GLY A 33 -19.03 -0.82 14.44
CA GLY A 33 -18.86 -0.42 15.84
C GLY A 33 -17.77 -1.19 16.60
N TYR A 34 -16.87 -1.90 15.90
CA TYR A 34 -15.75 -2.58 16.54
C TYR A 34 -14.50 -1.69 16.63
N ASP A 35 -13.71 -1.90 17.69
CA ASP A 35 -12.34 -1.40 17.76
C ASP A 35 -11.43 -2.30 16.91
N VAL A 36 -10.70 -1.70 15.96
CA VAL A 36 -9.89 -2.43 14.99
C VAL A 36 -8.45 -1.92 14.99
N LEU A 37 -7.50 -2.85 14.96
CA LEU A 37 -6.08 -2.56 14.74
C LEU A 37 -5.68 -3.06 13.35
N LEU A 38 -5.14 -2.15 12.53
CA LEU A 38 -4.51 -2.48 11.24
C LEU A 38 -2.99 -2.46 11.42
N VAL A 39 -2.31 -3.54 11.03
CA VAL A 39 -0.85 -3.63 10.98
C VAL A 39 -0.41 -3.85 9.53
N ALA A 40 0.45 -2.97 9.02
CA ALA A 40 1.01 -3.05 7.67
C ALA A 40 2.52 -3.30 7.73
N ASP A 41 2.96 -4.50 7.32
CA ASP A 41 4.36 -4.90 7.28
C ASP A 41 4.79 -5.27 5.83
N SER A 42 5.52 -4.43 5.09
CA SER A 42 6.02 -3.09 5.46
C SER A 42 5.60 -2.02 4.45
N THR A 43 5.37 -0.80 4.95
CA THR A 43 5.02 0.36 4.14
C THR A 43 6.15 0.80 3.20
N SER A 44 7.42 0.54 3.55
CA SER A 44 8.55 0.77 2.65
C SER A 44 8.49 -0.11 1.40
N ARG A 45 8.09 -1.39 1.53
CA ARG A 45 7.91 -2.29 0.38
C ARG A 45 6.75 -1.87 -0.52
N TRP A 46 5.74 -1.21 0.04
CA TRP A 46 4.68 -0.57 -0.73
C TRP A 46 5.18 0.68 -1.47
N ALA A 47 5.96 1.55 -0.83
CA ALA A 47 6.57 2.71 -1.49
C ALA A 47 7.49 2.30 -2.66
N GLU A 48 8.30 1.26 -2.46
CA GLU A 48 9.14 0.69 -3.53
C GLU A 48 8.32 0.10 -4.67
N ALA A 49 7.17 -0.50 -4.37
CA ALA A 49 6.26 -1.00 -5.40
C ALA A 49 5.75 0.14 -6.28
N MET A 50 5.35 1.26 -5.67
CA MET A 50 4.93 2.46 -6.40
C MET A 50 6.07 3.04 -7.25
N ARG A 51 7.31 3.08 -6.73
CA ARG A 51 8.49 3.47 -7.51
C ARG A 51 8.71 2.58 -8.73
N GLU A 52 8.61 1.26 -8.57
CA GLU A 52 8.80 0.32 -9.68
C GLU A 52 7.69 0.47 -10.73
N ILE A 53 6.44 0.65 -10.30
CA ILE A 53 5.30 0.88 -11.19
C ILE A 53 5.45 2.19 -11.94
N GLY A 54 5.72 3.30 -11.25
CA GLY A 54 5.94 4.61 -11.87
C GLY A 54 7.09 4.60 -12.87
N GLY A 55 8.18 3.89 -12.55
CA GLY A 55 9.30 3.70 -13.49
C GLY A 55 8.91 2.94 -14.76
N ARG A 56 8.05 1.92 -14.66
CA ARG A 56 7.52 1.18 -15.83
C ARG A 56 6.52 1.99 -16.66
N LEU A 57 5.85 2.95 -16.02
CA LEU A 57 4.92 3.88 -16.67
C LEU A 57 5.63 5.11 -17.25
N GLU A 58 6.96 5.18 -17.14
CA GLU A 58 7.78 6.33 -17.55
C GLU A 58 7.32 7.65 -16.89
N GLU A 59 6.82 7.57 -15.65
CA GLU A 59 6.48 8.74 -14.85
C GLU A 59 7.75 9.53 -14.50
N ILE A 60 7.62 10.85 -14.39
CA ILE A 60 8.73 11.71 -13.96
C ILE A 60 9.03 11.39 -12.48
N PRO A 61 10.24 10.88 -12.16
CA PRO A 61 10.57 10.52 -10.80
C PRO A 61 10.74 11.76 -9.93
N GLY A 62 10.24 11.68 -8.70
CA GLY A 62 10.53 12.63 -7.63
C GLY A 62 11.80 12.24 -6.87
N GLU A 63 11.85 12.61 -5.59
CA GLU A 63 12.98 12.34 -4.71
C GLU A 63 13.24 10.82 -4.58
N GLU A 64 14.51 10.40 -4.63
CA GLU A 64 14.96 9.00 -4.58
C GLU A 64 14.29 8.03 -5.60
N GLY A 65 13.71 8.59 -6.67
CA GLY A 65 13.01 7.84 -7.70
C GLY A 65 11.55 7.53 -7.36
N PHE A 66 11.02 7.95 -6.22
CA PHE A 66 9.62 7.74 -5.87
C PHE A 66 8.70 8.62 -6.73
N PRO A 67 7.44 8.20 -6.97
CA PRO A 67 6.49 9.04 -7.69
C PRO A 67 6.16 10.30 -6.87
N ALA A 68 5.86 11.40 -7.56
CA ALA A 68 5.52 12.68 -6.93
C ALA A 68 4.29 12.60 -6.00
N TYR A 69 3.41 11.62 -6.21
CA TYR A 69 2.22 11.38 -5.40
C TYR A 69 2.45 10.50 -4.16
N LEU A 70 3.68 10.07 -3.85
CA LEU A 70 3.97 9.22 -2.69
C LEU A 70 3.45 9.86 -1.39
N GLY A 71 3.73 11.14 -1.16
CA GLY A 71 3.27 11.85 0.04
C GLY A 71 1.75 11.88 0.16
N SER A 72 1.05 12.20 -0.94
CA SER A 72 -0.41 12.21 -0.95
C SER A 72 -1.02 10.82 -0.73
N ARG A 73 -0.36 9.75 -1.19
CA ARG A 73 -0.79 8.36 -0.98
C ARG A 73 -0.61 7.88 0.45
N LEU A 74 0.38 8.39 1.17
CA LEU A 74 0.60 8.04 2.57
C LEU A 74 -0.33 8.82 3.52
N SER A 75 -0.77 10.01 3.11
CA SER A 75 -1.66 10.86 3.92
C SER A 75 -3.15 10.56 3.76
N SER A 76 -3.53 9.85 2.69
CA SER A 76 -4.93 9.49 2.39
C SER A 76 -5.40 8.35 3.29
#